data_AF-A0A1F2YFT2-F1
#
_entry.id   AF-A0A1F2YFT2-F1
#
_cell.length_a   1.000
_cell.length_b   1.000
_cell.length_c   1.000
_cell.angle_alpha   90.00
_cell.angle_beta   90.00
_cell.angle_gamma   90.00
#
_symmetry.space_group_name_H-M   'P 1'
#
loop_
_entity.id
_entity.type
_entity.pdbx_description
1 polymer ?
#
loop_
_entity_poly.entity_id
_entity_poly.type
_entity_poly.pdbx_seq_one_letter_code
_entity_poly.pdbx_strand_id
1 'polypeptide(L)'
;MERMTWIKPSFLWMMYRSGWGMKDDAQKRILAIDITREGFEWALGHSCPSHRGSNMSDQEWKQLKDSSPVRIQWDPERDIFLQPLPYRAIQIGLSKEAVELYVQEWVQKITDVTSLAQSIHDLLIRNGHHDAHALIPNEAPLITTYDQTTE
;
A
#
# COMPACT_ATOMS: atom_id res chain seq x y z
N MET A 1 -15.16 10.94 -9.83
CA MET A 1 -14.20 10.00 -10.45
C MET A 1 -14.54 8.59 -9.97
N GLU A 2 -15.00 7.68 -10.84
CA GLU A 2 -15.43 6.31 -10.45
C GLU A 2 -14.26 5.31 -10.28
N ARG A 3 -13.08 5.63 -10.82
CA ARG A 3 -11.88 4.78 -10.73
C ARG A 3 -11.22 4.91 -9.36
N MET A 4 -10.94 3.76 -8.74
CA MET A 4 -10.17 3.64 -7.50
C MET A 4 -8.67 3.85 -7.77
N THR A 5 -7.99 4.61 -6.91
CA THR A 5 -6.53 4.74 -6.89
C THR A 5 -5.99 4.01 -5.67
N TRP A 6 -5.15 2.99 -5.89
CA TRP A 6 -4.60 2.19 -4.80
C TRP A 6 -3.19 2.64 -4.42
N ILE A 7 -2.98 2.92 -3.14
CA ILE A 7 -1.67 3.16 -2.55
C ILE A 7 -1.28 2.03 -1.59
N LYS A 8 0.03 1.79 -1.47
CA LYS A 8 0.62 0.66 -0.76
C LYS A 8 1.85 1.13 0.01
N PRO A 9 1.81 1.09 1.35
CA PRO A 9 2.98 1.45 2.15
C PRO A 9 4.14 0.44 2.06
N SER A 10 3.86 -0.84 1.78
CA SER A 10 4.87 -1.90 1.73
C SER A 10 5.62 -1.97 0.40
N PHE A 11 6.93 -1.86 0.47
CA PHE A 11 7.87 -1.93 -0.64
C PHE A 11 7.91 -3.32 -1.27
N LEU A 12 8.09 -4.38 -0.48
CA LEU A 12 8.22 -5.75 -1.01
C LEU A 12 6.90 -6.25 -1.59
N TRP A 13 5.76 -5.84 -1.02
CA TRP A 13 4.47 -6.07 -1.67
C TRP A 13 4.40 -5.38 -3.04
N MET A 14 4.86 -4.13 -3.13
CA MET A 14 4.93 -3.40 -4.40
C MET A 14 5.88 -4.09 -5.40
N MET A 15 6.98 -4.69 -4.94
CA MET A 15 7.89 -5.46 -5.80
C MET A 15 7.24 -6.75 -6.31
N TYR A 16 6.49 -7.45 -5.47
CA TYR A 16 5.68 -8.59 -5.88
C TYR A 16 4.65 -8.20 -6.95
N ARG A 17 3.97 -7.07 -6.75
CA ARG A 17 2.90 -6.63 -7.65
C ARG A 17 3.42 -6.14 -9.01
N SER A 18 4.55 -5.44 -9.00
CA SER A 18 5.20 -4.89 -10.20
C SER A 18 6.18 -5.86 -10.87
N GLY A 19 6.55 -6.95 -10.19
CA GLY A 19 7.65 -7.82 -10.60
C GLY A 19 8.95 -7.03 -10.71
N TRP A 20 9.29 -6.25 -9.68
CA TRP A 20 10.45 -5.35 -9.68
C TRP A 20 10.46 -4.31 -10.82
N GLY A 21 9.28 -3.94 -11.32
CA GLY A 21 9.12 -3.05 -12.49
C GLY A 21 9.37 -3.73 -13.84
N MET A 22 9.41 -5.07 -13.88
CA MET A 22 9.72 -5.87 -15.08
C MET A 22 8.52 -6.67 -15.60
N LYS A 23 7.37 -6.65 -14.90
CA LYS A 23 6.21 -7.50 -15.24
C LYS A 23 5.39 -7.02 -16.44
N ASP A 24 5.29 -5.72 -16.64
CA ASP A 24 4.43 -5.10 -17.67
C ASP A 24 5.18 -3.93 -18.30
N ASP A 25 5.23 -3.91 -19.63
CA ASP A 25 5.94 -2.88 -20.38
C ASP A 25 5.37 -1.47 -20.17
N ALA A 26 4.10 -1.36 -19.78
CA ALA A 26 3.45 -0.10 -19.46
C ALA A 26 3.66 0.34 -17.99
N GLN A 27 4.25 -0.50 -17.12
CA GLN A 27 4.40 -0.24 -15.67
C GLN A 27 5.82 -0.51 -15.18
N LYS A 28 6.78 0.20 -15.77
CA LYS A 28 8.22 0.05 -15.49
C LYS A 28 8.78 0.97 -14.39
N ARG A 29 7.95 1.85 -13.83
CA ARG A 29 8.38 2.84 -12.82
C ARG A 29 7.87 2.47 -11.44
N ILE A 30 8.76 2.55 -10.47
CA ILE A 30 8.43 2.41 -9.05
C ILE A 30 8.58 3.78 -8.41
N LEU A 31 7.48 4.31 -7.89
CA LEU A 31 7.45 5.63 -7.26
C LEU A 31 7.17 5.46 -5.77
N ALA A 32 8.08 5.97 -4.93
CA ALA A 32 7.82 6.20 -3.52
C ALA A 32 7.15 7.55 -3.37
N ILE A 33 6.00 7.59 -2.71
CA ILE A 33 5.19 8.79 -2.56
C ILE A 33 5.06 9.10 -1.08
N ASP A 34 5.65 10.22 -0.67
CA ASP A 34 5.53 10.72 0.69
C ASP A 34 4.24 11.53 0.79
N ILE A 35 3.41 11.19 1.77
CA ILE A 35 2.18 11.91 2.06
C ILE A 35 2.17 12.45 3.49
N THR A 36 1.39 13.49 3.73
CA THR A 36 1.13 14.00 5.08
C THR A 36 0.60 12.91 6.00
N ARG A 37 1.02 12.93 7.26
CA ARG A 37 0.50 12.01 8.30
C ARG A 37 -1.00 12.19 8.49
N GLU A 38 -1.45 13.43 8.51
CA GLU A 38 -2.85 13.83 8.68
C GLU A 38 -3.71 13.28 7.55
N GLY A 39 -3.25 13.37 6.29
CA GLY A 39 -3.93 12.79 5.14
C GLY A 39 -4.03 11.27 5.20
N PHE A 40 -2.98 10.59 5.66
CA PHE A 40 -3.02 9.14 5.89
C PHE A 40 -4.04 8.76 6.97
N GLU A 41 -4.03 9.44 8.11
CA GLU A 41 -4.97 9.20 9.21
C GLU A 41 -6.41 9.53 8.82
N TRP A 42 -6.61 10.61 8.05
CA TRP A 42 -7.91 10.93 7.45
C TRP A 42 -8.39 9.78 6.57
N ALA A 43 -7.53 9.23 5.71
CA ALA A 43 -7.90 8.13 4.83
C ALA A 43 -8.34 6.89 5.63
N LEU A 44 -7.66 6.56 6.73
CA LEU A 44 -8.06 5.47 7.61
C LEU A 44 -9.42 5.74 8.28
N GLY A 45 -9.64 6.95 8.79
CA GLY A 45 -10.89 7.35 9.45
C GLY A 45 -12.11 7.40 8.52
N HIS A 46 -11.90 7.57 7.21
CA HIS A 46 -12.96 7.64 6.19
C HIS A 46 -13.06 6.36 5.36
N SER A 47 -12.59 5.24 5.91
CA SER A 47 -12.52 3.98 5.20
C SER A 47 -13.59 2.97 5.58
N CYS A 48 -13.87 2.06 4.66
CA CYS A 48 -14.53 0.80 4.97
C CYS A 48 -13.70 -0.37 4.43
N PRO A 49 -13.96 -1.62 4.87
CA PRO A 49 -13.33 -2.80 4.28
C PRO A 49 -13.53 -2.87 2.75
N SER A 50 -12.76 -3.72 2.06
CA SER A 50 -12.99 -4.03 0.64
C SER A 50 -13.97 -5.18 0.41
N HIS A 51 -14.31 -5.92 1.46
CA HIS A 51 -15.23 -7.07 1.44
C HIS A 51 -16.36 -6.89 2.44
N ARG A 52 -17.53 -7.45 2.12
CA ARG A 52 -18.69 -7.46 3.02
C ARG A 52 -18.38 -8.31 4.26
N GLY A 53 -18.68 -7.79 5.45
CA GLY A 53 -18.63 -8.59 6.68
C GLY A 53 -19.75 -9.65 6.68
N SER A 54 -19.49 -10.82 7.28
CA SER A 54 -20.44 -11.95 7.26
C SER A 54 -21.85 -11.57 7.74
N ASN A 55 -21.94 -10.66 8.70
CA ASN A 55 -23.18 -10.28 9.38
C ASN A 55 -23.88 -9.05 8.77
N MET A 56 -23.38 -8.51 7.67
CA MET A 56 -23.90 -7.30 7.02
C MET A 56 -24.75 -7.67 5.81
N SER A 57 -25.94 -7.09 5.63
CA SER A 57 -26.73 -7.29 4.41
C SER A 57 -26.08 -6.64 3.19
N ASP A 58 -26.49 -7.04 1.99
CA ASP A 58 -25.99 -6.43 0.76
C ASP A 58 -26.37 -4.95 0.63
N GLN A 59 -27.52 -4.55 1.19
CA GLN A 59 -27.99 -3.16 1.19
C GLN A 59 -27.15 -2.28 2.14
N GLU A 60 -26.93 -2.73 3.37
CA GLU A 60 -26.04 -2.04 4.33
C GLU A 60 -24.62 -1.94 3.76
N TRP A 61 -24.15 -3.01 3.12
CA TRP A 61 -22.83 -3.00 2.50
C TRP A 61 -22.71 -2.00 1.36
N LYS A 62 -23.74 -1.93 0.51
CA LYS A 62 -23.80 -0.94 -0.56
C LYS A 62 -23.80 0.47 0.01
N GLN A 63 -24.62 0.75 1.02
CA GLN A 63 -24.67 2.06 1.67
C GLN A 63 -23.32 2.45 2.29
N LEU A 64 -22.67 1.55 3.03
CA LEU A 64 -21.35 1.79 3.63
C LEU A 64 -20.28 2.07 2.58
N LYS A 65 -20.26 1.27 1.50
CA LYS A 65 -19.37 1.53 0.37
C LYS A 65 -19.65 2.89 -0.26
N ASP A 66 -20.91 3.21 -0.49
CA ASP A 66 -21.29 4.45 -1.14
C ASP A 66 -21.02 5.67 -0.24
N SER A 67 -21.03 5.53 1.09
CA SER A 67 -20.70 6.61 2.01
C SER A 67 -19.20 6.73 2.33
N SER A 68 -18.39 5.71 2.04
CA SER A 68 -16.96 5.70 2.36
C SER A 68 -16.11 5.98 1.12
N PRO A 69 -15.31 7.06 1.07
CA PRO A 69 -14.43 7.34 -0.06
C PRO A 69 -13.19 6.43 -0.09
N VAL A 70 -12.88 5.75 1.03
CA VAL A 70 -11.69 4.88 1.15
C VAL A 70 -12.04 3.40 1.33
N ARG A 71 -11.24 2.51 0.73
CA ARG A 71 -11.30 1.05 0.87
C ARG A 71 -10.04 0.50 1.49
N ILE A 72 -10.17 -0.33 2.52
CA ILE A 72 -9.05 -1.06 3.11
C ILE A 72 -9.10 -2.52 2.70
N GLN A 73 -7.98 -3.00 2.19
CA GLN A 73 -7.74 -4.40 1.94
C GLN A 73 -6.46 -4.82 2.66
N TRP A 74 -6.49 -6.00 3.28
CA TRP A 74 -5.31 -6.60 3.90
C TRP A 74 -4.83 -7.73 3.01
N ASP A 75 -3.65 -7.60 2.42
CA ASP A 75 -3.02 -8.66 1.63
C ASP A 75 -1.88 -9.29 2.43
N PRO A 76 -1.48 -10.54 2.16
CA PRO A 76 -0.29 -11.09 2.81
C PRO A 76 0.92 -10.20 2.48
N GLU A 77 1.78 -9.95 3.46
CA GLU A 77 3.07 -9.30 3.22
C GLU A 77 4.00 -10.24 2.43
N ARG A 78 5.13 -9.72 1.94
CA ARG A 78 6.13 -10.41 1.15
C ARG A 78 7.50 -10.32 1.79
N ASP A 79 8.22 -11.43 1.74
CA ASP A 79 9.67 -11.40 1.98
C ASP A 79 10.42 -10.91 0.73
N ILE A 80 11.75 -10.82 0.85
CA ILE A 80 12.64 -10.38 -0.24
C ILE A 80 12.57 -11.30 -1.47
N PHE A 81 12.16 -12.56 -1.29
CA PHE A 81 11.96 -13.55 -2.36
C PHE A 81 10.52 -13.57 -2.88
N LEU A 82 9.73 -12.57 -2.48
CA LEU A 82 8.33 -12.38 -2.83
C LEU A 82 7.42 -13.55 -2.42
N GLN A 83 7.81 -14.30 -1.38
CA GLN A 83 6.97 -15.32 -0.75
C GLN A 83 6.04 -14.68 0.29
N PRO A 84 4.81 -15.20 0.46
CA PRO A 84 3.87 -14.66 1.44
C PRO A 84 4.36 -14.88 2.87
N LEU A 85 4.25 -13.85 3.69
CA LEU A 85 4.53 -13.89 5.14
C LEU A 85 3.25 -14.16 5.96
N PRO A 86 3.37 -14.61 7.23
CA PRO A 86 2.21 -14.95 8.07
C PRO A 86 1.43 -13.73 8.57
N TYR A 87 1.91 -12.52 8.30
CA TYR A 87 1.23 -11.26 8.61
C TYR A 87 0.84 -10.51 7.33
N ARG A 88 -0.02 -9.50 7.48
CA ARG A 88 -0.63 -8.78 6.36
C ARG A 88 -0.19 -7.33 6.31
N ALA A 89 -0.13 -6.81 5.10
CA ALA A 89 0.12 -5.41 4.79
C ALA A 89 -1.16 -4.73 4.31
N ILE A 90 -1.32 -3.47 4.69
CA ILE A 90 -2.48 -2.67 4.33
C ILE A 90 -2.41 -2.22 2.87
N GLN A 91 -3.58 -2.17 2.25
CA GLN A 91 -3.84 -1.57 0.95
C GLN A 91 -4.94 -0.53 1.10
N ILE A 92 -4.73 0.65 0.56
CA ILE A 92 -5.64 1.77 0.72
C ILE A 92 -6.11 2.20 -0.67
N GLY A 93 -7.40 2.03 -0.93
CA GLY A 93 -8.06 2.40 -2.17
C GLY A 93 -8.77 3.73 -1.98
N LEU A 94 -8.38 4.73 -2.74
CA LEU A 94 -8.92 6.08 -2.69
C LEU A 94 -9.90 6.27 -3.85
N SER A 95 -11.06 6.84 -3.55
CA SER A 95 -12.08 7.22 -4.52
C SER A 95 -12.73 8.54 -4.12
N LYS A 96 -13.51 9.12 -5.04
CA LYS A 96 -14.27 10.36 -4.77
C LYS A 96 -13.36 11.48 -4.23
N GLU A 97 -13.77 12.18 -3.17
CA GLU A 97 -13.02 13.27 -2.55
C GLU A 97 -11.62 12.86 -2.08
N ALA A 98 -11.40 11.60 -1.70
CA ALA A 98 -10.09 11.14 -1.23
C ALA A 98 -9.02 11.20 -2.33
N VAL A 99 -9.40 11.07 -3.60
CA VAL A 99 -8.44 11.21 -4.72
C VAL A 99 -8.01 12.66 -4.88
N GLU A 100 -8.94 13.60 -4.78
CA GLU A 100 -8.66 15.02 -4.90
C GLU A 100 -7.76 15.49 -3.75
N LEU A 101 -8.10 15.12 -2.51
CA LEU A 101 -7.28 15.41 -1.33
C LEU A 101 -5.89 14.79 -1.45
N TYR A 102 -5.78 13.53 -1.88
CA TYR A 102 -4.48 12.88 -2.07
C TYR A 102 -3.59 13.65 -3.05
N VAL A 103 -4.12 14.00 -4.22
CA VAL A 103 -3.34 14.63 -5.29
C VAL A 103 -3.00 16.09 -4.97
N GLN A 104 -3.93 16.84 -4.38
CA GLN A 104 -3.79 18.29 -4.21
C GLN A 104 -3.19 18.69 -2.87
N GLU A 105 -3.38 17.86 -1.82
CA GLU A 105 -3.07 18.27 -0.45
C GLU A 105 -2.09 17.31 0.24
N TRP A 106 -2.27 15.99 0.10
CA TRP A 106 -1.51 15.04 0.91
C TRP A 106 -0.12 14.77 0.35
N VAL A 107 0.04 14.64 -0.97
CA VAL A 107 1.34 14.33 -1.60
C VAL A 107 2.34 15.46 -1.35
N GLN A 108 3.42 15.15 -0.64
CA GLN A 108 4.50 16.08 -0.32
C GLN A 108 5.72 15.88 -1.22
N LYS A 109 5.98 14.64 -1.63
CA LYS A 109 7.14 14.30 -2.46
C LYS A 109 6.88 13.04 -3.26
N ILE A 110 7.43 12.99 -4.47
CA ILE A 110 7.49 11.79 -5.30
C ILE A 110 8.97 11.51 -5.59
N THR A 111 9.42 10.32 -5.24
CA THR A 111 10.78 9.85 -5.50
C THR A 111 10.71 8.65 -6.44
N ASP A 112 11.37 8.73 -7.60
CA ASP A 112 11.55 7.56 -8.47
C ASP A 112 12.60 6.64 -7.84
N VAL A 113 12.16 5.46 -7.40
CA VAL A 113 12.99 4.43 -6.77
C VAL A 113 13.16 3.21 -7.69
N THR A 114 12.92 3.36 -8.99
CA THR A 114 13.05 2.28 -9.99
C THR A 114 14.46 1.69 -9.97
N SER A 115 15.50 2.52 -9.93
CA SER A 115 16.88 2.04 -9.89
C SER A 115 17.22 1.29 -8.60
N LEU A 116 16.62 1.68 -7.46
CA LEU A 116 16.78 0.94 -6.20
C LEU A 116 16.16 -0.46 -6.32
N ALA A 117 14.92 -0.54 -6.81
CA ALA A 117 14.23 -1.81 -7.03
C ALA A 117 15.03 -2.75 -7.95
N GLN A 118 15.52 -2.23 -9.08
CA GLN A 118 16.34 -2.98 -10.02
C GLN A 118 17.67 -3.44 -9.41
N SER A 119 18.32 -2.59 -8.62
CA SER A 119 19.58 -2.95 -7.94
C SER A 119 19.40 -4.09 -6.94
N ILE A 120 18.32 -4.05 -6.14
CA ILE A 120 17.98 -5.14 -5.21
C ILE A 120 17.71 -6.43 -6.00
N HIS A 121 16.92 -6.35 -7.07
CA HIS A 121 16.61 -7.51 -7.91
C HIS A 121 17.87 -8.15 -8.53
N ASP A 122 18.78 -7.32 -9.07
CA ASP A 122 20.05 -7.78 -9.66
C ASP A 122 20.95 -8.48 -8.63
N LEU A 123 21.00 -7.96 -7.39
CA LEU A 123 21.74 -8.60 -6.30
C LEU A 123 21.15 -9.96 -5.94
N LEU A 124 19.82 -10.09 -5.90
CA LEU A 124 19.15 -11.37 -5.65
C LEU A 124 19.48 -12.41 -6.74
N ILE A 125 19.48 -12.02 -8.01
CA ILE A 125 19.85 -12.91 -9.13
C ILE A 125 21.30 -13.40 -8.99
N ARG A 126 22.18 -12.56 -8.46
CA ARG A 126 23.62 -12.87 -8.27
C ARG A 126 23.94 -13.52 -6.94
N ASN A 127 22.94 -13.93 -6.15
CA ASN A 127 23.08 -14.48 -4.78
C ASN A 127 23.74 -13.52 -3.77
N GLY A 128 23.69 -12.21 -4.03
CA GLY A 128 24.16 -11.14 -3.14
C GLY A 128 23.14 -10.79 -2.05
N HIS A 129 22.66 -11.79 -1.29
CA HIS A 129 21.52 -11.61 -0.37
C HIS A 129 21.79 -10.57 0.72
N HIS A 130 23.00 -10.54 1.27
CA HIS A 130 23.36 -9.59 2.32
C HIS A 130 23.21 -8.14 1.85
N ASP A 131 23.79 -7.83 0.69
CA ASP A 131 23.72 -6.49 0.10
C ASP A 131 22.28 -6.14 -0.32
N ALA A 132 21.54 -7.12 -0.85
CA ALA A 132 20.13 -6.92 -1.21
C ALA A 132 19.28 -6.54 0.02
N HIS A 133 19.49 -7.23 1.15
CA HIS A 133 18.81 -6.91 2.41
C HIS A 133 19.17 -5.51 2.93
N ALA A 134 20.44 -5.11 2.80
CA ALA A 134 20.90 -3.78 3.25
C ALA A 134 20.28 -2.62 2.46
N LEU A 135 19.80 -2.87 1.24
CA LEU A 135 19.16 -1.86 0.38
C LEU A 135 17.63 -1.78 0.55
N ILE A 136 17.00 -2.74 1.24
CA ILE A 136 15.55 -2.70 1.48
C ILE A 136 15.24 -1.47 2.36
N PRO A 137 14.24 -0.65 1.98
CA PRO A 137 13.77 0.43 2.85
C PRO A 137 13.36 -0.09 4.22
N ASN A 138 13.80 0.60 5.28
CA ASN A 138 13.41 0.25 6.64
C ASN A 138 11.96 0.64 6.89
N GLU A 139 11.08 -0.36 6.98
CA GLU A 139 9.66 -0.19 7.25
C GLU A 139 9.36 -0.58 8.70
N ALA A 140 8.58 0.25 9.40
CA ALA A 140 8.13 0.00 10.76
C ALA A 140 6.60 0.05 10.82
N PRO A 141 5.97 -0.78 11.67
CA PRO A 141 4.54 -0.68 11.93
C PRO A 141 4.14 0.74 12.35
N LEU A 142 3.03 1.22 11.80
CA LEU A 142 2.45 2.47 12.26
C LEU A 142 1.71 2.25 13.57
N ILE A 143 2.25 2.78 14.67
CA ILE A 143 1.55 2.79 15.95
C ILE A 143 0.56 3.95 15.92
N THR A 144 -0.72 3.65 16.11
CA THR A 144 -1.78 4.67 16.23
C THR A 144 -2.26 4.76 17.67
N THR A 145 -2.84 5.89 18.07
CA THR A 145 -3.36 6.09 19.43
C THR A 145 -4.52 5.13 19.78
N TYR A 146 -5.07 4.41 18.80
CA TYR A 146 -6.10 3.39 19.00
C TYR A 146 -5.55 2.02 19.40
N ASP A 147 -4.24 1.79 19.31
CA ASP A 147 -3.61 0.52 19.71
C ASP A 147 -3.48 0.35 21.24
N GLN A 148 -3.95 1.29 22.05
CA GLN A 148 -3.90 1.20 23.53
C GLN A 148 -5.10 0.52 24.18
N THR A 149 -6.04 -0.04 23.40
CA THR A 149 -7.20 -0.76 23.95
C THR A 149 -7.31 -2.17 23.35
N THR A 150 -6.34 -3.03 23.63
CA THR A 150 -6.54 -4.49 23.63
C THR A 150 -5.41 -5.17 24.42
N GLU A 151 -5.62 -5.29 25.74
CA GLU A 151 -5.13 -6.41 26.55
C GLU A 151 -6.32 -7.32 26.88
#